data_AF-A0A947QHA4-F1
#
_entry.id   AF-A0A947QHA4-F1
#
_cell.length_a   1.000
_cell.length_b   1.000
_cell.length_c   1.000
_cell.angle_alpha   90.00
_cell.angle_beta   90.00
_cell.angle_gamma   90.00
#
_symmetry.space_group_name_H-M   'P 1'
#
loop_
_entity.id
_entity.type
_entity.pdbx_description
1 polymer ?
#
loop_
_entity_poly.entity_id
_entity_poly.type
_entity_poly.pdbx_seq_one_letter_code
_entity_poly.pdbx_strand_id
1 'polypeptide(L)'
;MNEEKHLYLVMHPNHALIASQLDPERFAKHYTQGSTRYFEGRLIFVEIDPSFRNPFFNIDQAFSELRAHEDGRPKATKFISSYRTFEHMDFSAFGKLYYCNSLGDFVELEAADYDPKMRGDEMRIVLEINPIKMMVLTKYNFIEYAKYITDPEMPKGAPVMFYAQLEFNVDDFLKEFQDNPFIRCFVPGIHPARLREAIFEVRAKPGKNTKGLSLDCPVDRISYKFLRHGFMFASAKETKFYPLMSLEDVERKYYKFWKNM
;
A
#
# COMPACT_ATOMS: atom_id res chain seq x y z
N MET A 1 19.88 -29.11 -5.27
CA MET A 1 19.18 -27.98 -5.92
C MET A 1 19.41 -26.77 -5.04
N ASN A 2 19.92 -25.66 -5.56
CA ASN A 2 19.90 -24.41 -4.81
C ASN A 2 18.42 -24.06 -4.62
N GLU A 3 17.91 -24.18 -3.39
CA GLU A 3 16.56 -23.73 -3.07
C GLU A 3 16.56 -22.22 -3.26
N GLU A 4 15.79 -21.74 -4.25
CA GLU A 4 15.69 -20.33 -4.58
C GLU A 4 15.20 -19.55 -3.35
N LYS A 5 15.94 -18.49 -2.99
CA LYS A 5 15.69 -17.68 -1.80
C LYS A 5 15.11 -16.36 -2.24
N HIS A 6 13.96 -16.01 -1.68
CA HIS A 6 13.27 -14.76 -1.92
C HIS A 6 13.39 -13.84 -0.70
N LEU A 7 13.38 -12.54 -0.96
CA LEU A 7 13.15 -11.52 0.05
C LEU A 7 11.85 -10.80 -0.27
N TYR A 8 10.98 -10.69 0.73
CA TYR A 8 9.71 -9.99 0.62
C TYR A 8 9.66 -8.90 1.68
N LEU A 9 9.38 -7.67 1.24
CA LEU A 9 9.01 -6.57 2.12
C LEU A 9 7.49 -6.48 2.16
N VAL A 10 6.89 -6.89 3.28
CA VAL A 10 5.45 -6.79 3.50
C VAL A 10 5.12 -5.36 3.91
N MET A 11 4.29 -4.69 3.12
CA MET A 11 3.85 -3.31 3.36
C MET A 11 2.57 -3.23 4.17
N HIS A 12 1.74 -4.28 4.17
CA HIS A 12 0.57 -4.45 5.03
C HIS A 12 0.29 -5.95 5.19
N PRO A 13 0.00 -6.46 6.40
CA PRO A 13 -0.33 -5.70 7.62
C PRO A 13 0.85 -5.41 8.57
N ASN A 14 1.95 -6.17 8.52
CA ASN A 14 2.93 -6.24 9.61
C ASN A 14 4.29 -5.57 9.34
N HIS A 15 4.48 -4.93 8.18
CA HIS A 15 5.60 -4.02 7.88
C HIS A 15 6.99 -4.68 8.04
N ALA A 16 7.15 -5.90 7.52
CA ALA A 16 8.28 -6.78 7.80
C ALA A 16 9.11 -7.16 6.57
N LEU A 17 10.43 -7.30 6.74
CA LEU A 17 11.33 -7.90 5.76
C LEU A 17 11.50 -9.39 6.10
N ILE A 18 11.22 -10.25 5.12
CA ILE A 18 11.10 -11.69 5.34
C ILE A 18 11.85 -12.44 4.25
N ALA A 19 12.70 -13.37 4.67
CA ALA A 19 13.27 -14.38 3.78
C ALA A 19 12.32 -15.57 3.65
N SER A 20 12.21 -16.12 2.43
CA SER A 20 11.32 -17.24 2.13
C SER A 20 11.89 -18.14 1.04
N GLN A 21 11.51 -19.42 1.07
CA GLN A 21 11.74 -20.38 -0.02
C GLN A 21 10.50 -20.54 -0.90
N LEU A 22 9.46 -19.74 -0.67
CA LEU A 22 8.23 -19.73 -1.45
C LEU A 22 8.31 -18.65 -2.51
N ASP A 23 7.87 -18.99 -3.73
CA ASP A 23 7.53 -18.03 -4.76
C ASP A 23 6.39 -17.08 -4.30
N PRO A 24 6.13 -15.97 -5.01
CA PRO A 24 5.14 -14.98 -4.59
C PRO A 24 3.73 -15.55 -4.40
N GLU A 25 3.31 -16.50 -5.25
CA GLU A 25 1.98 -17.13 -5.16
C GLU A 25 1.83 -17.95 -3.87
N ARG A 26 2.82 -18.79 -3.57
CA ARG A 26 2.83 -19.63 -2.37
C ARG A 26 3.02 -18.78 -1.12
N PHE A 27 3.82 -17.71 -1.20
CA PHE A 27 4.01 -16.78 -0.10
C PHE A 27 2.70 -16.05 0.25
N ALA A 28 1.97 -15.54 -0.75
CA ALA A 28 0.68 -14.90 -0.56
C ALA A 28 -0.33 -15.82 0.14
N LYS A 29 -0.48 -17.07 -0.34
CA LYS A 29 -1.37 -18.06 0.27
C LYS A 29 -0.95 -18.45 1.68
N HIS A 30 0.35 -18.58 1.94
CA HIS A 30 0.86 -18.87 3.29
C HIS A 30 0.44 -17.79 4.29
N TYR A 31 0.48 -16.52 3.88
CA TYR A 31 0.17 -15.39 4.73
C TYR A 31 -1.34 -15.19 4.98
N THR A 32 -2.19 -15.51 4.01
CA THR A 32 -3.65 -15.30 4.13
C THR A 32 -4.41 -16.54 4.59
N GLN A 33 -3.95 -17.75 4.25
CA GLN A 33 -4.67 -19.02 4.52
C GLN A 33 -3.98 -19.92 5.55
N GLY A 34 -2.84 -19.52 6.12
CA GLY A 34 -2.01 -20.37 6.97
C GLY A 34 -2.77 -21.04 8.12
N SER A 35 -2.57 -22.36 8.29
CA SER A 35 -3.43 -23.25 9.10
C SER A 35 -3.54 -22.95 10.60
N THR A 36 -2.68 -22.10 11.17
CA THR A 36 -2.71 -21.70 12.59
C THR A 36 -2.79 -20.19 12.81
N ARG A 37 -2.64 -19.38 11.75
CA ARG A 37 -2.65 -17.91 11.82
C ARG A 37 -3.85 -17.42 11.01
N TYR A 38 -4.90 -17.02 11.72
CA TYR A 38 -6.03 -16.37 11.09
C TYR A 38 -5.70 -14.90 10.84
N PHE A 39 -5.63 -14.50 9.58
CA PHE A 39 -5.60 -13.10 9.17
C PHE A 39 -6.73 -12.85 8.17
N GLU A 40 -7.77 -12.18 8.64
CA GLU A 40 -8.87 -11.70 7.81
C GLU A 40 -8.56 -10.28 7.37
N GLY A 41 -7.82 -10.17 6.28
CA GLY A 41 -7.43 -8.88 5.71
C GLY A 41 -6.68 -9.06 4.40
N ARG A 42 -6.04 -7.99 3.97
CA ARG A 42 -5.31 -7.94 2.71
C ARG A 42 -3.82 -8.04 2.95
N LEU A 43 -3.12 -8.59 1.99
CA LEU A 43 -1.67 -8.63 2.00
C LEU A 43 -1.17 -7.73 0.87
N ILE A 44 -0.23 -6.83 1.18
CA ILE A 44 0.48 -6.05 0.17
C ILE A 44 1.97 -6.24 0.45
N PHE A 45 2.72 -6.70 -0.54
CA PHE A 45 4.16 -6.92 -0.41
C PHE A 45 4.90 -6.64 -1.71
N VAL A 46 6.20 -6.40 -1.62
CA VAL A 46 7.07 -6.19 -2.77
C VAL A 46 8.23 -7.18 -2.70
N GLU A 47 8.59 -7.75 -3.85
CA GLU A 47 9.82 -8.53 -3.98
C GLU A 47 11.04 -7.62 -3.86
N ILE A 48 12.04 -8.09 -3.13
CA ILE A 48 13.32 -7.40 -2.95
C ILE A 48 14.40 -8.25 -3.60
N ASP A 49 15.32 -7.59 -4.32
CA ASP A 49 16.52 -8.22 -4.84
C ASP A 49 17.21 -9.06 -3.74
N PRO A 50 17.37 -10.39 -3.91
CA PRO A 50 18.00 -11.26 -2.91
C PRO A 50 19.44 -10.85 -2.55
N SER A 51 20.12 -10.07 -3.40
CA SER A 51 21.45 -9.52 -3.16
C SER A 51 21.46 -8.26 -2.29
N PHE A 52 20.30 -7.64 -2.03
CA PHE A 52 20.18 -6.43 -1.21
C PHE A 52 20.78 -6.63 0.18
N ARG A 53 21.60 -5.69 0.63
CA ARG A 53 22.17 -5.66 1.98
C ARG A 53 22.12 -4.25 2.55
N ASN A 54 21.83 -4.16 3.84
CA ASN A 54 21.89 -2.93 4.61
C ASN A 54 22.37 -3.28 6.03
N PRO A 55 23.22 -2.47 6.69
CA PRO A 55 23.70 -2.74 8.05
C PRO A 55 22.58 -2.93 9.09
N PHE A 56 21.37 -2.41 8.84
CA PHE A 56 20.22 -2.61 9.71
C PHE A 56 19.64 -4.03 9.66
N PHE A 57 19.96 -4.81 8.62
CA PHE A 57 19.38 -6.15 8.40
C PHE A 57 20.44 -7.25 8.41
N ASN A 58 20.22 -8.29 9.22
CA ASN A 58 21.06 -9.47 9.24
C ASN A 58 20.58 -10.53 8.23
N ILE A 59 20.60 -10.17 6.94
CA ILE A 59 20.04 -10.98 5.85
C ILE A 59 20.83 -12.27 5.64
N ASP A 60 22.16 -12.24 5.71
CA ASP A 60 22.99 -13.42 5.48
C ASP A 60 22.77 -14.49 6.55
N GLN A 61 22.63 -14.09 7.82
CA GLN A 61 22.25 -15.03 8.87
C GLN A 61 20.86 -15.62 8.60
N ALA A 62 19.86 -14.79 8.27
CA ALA A 62 18.52 -15.27 7.96
C ALA A 62 18.52 -16.27 6.79
N PHE A 63 19.31 -16.01 5.75
CA PHE A 63 19.51 -16.93 4.63
C PHE A 63 20.24 -18.22 5.00
N SER A 64 21.18 -18.20 5.94
CA SER A 64 21.86 -19.42 6.42
C SER A 64 20.94 -20.34 7.24
N GLU A 65 19.93 -19.74 7.89
CA GLU A 65 18.92 -20.40 8.72
C GLU A 65 17.64 -20.73 7.93
N LEU A 66 17.52 -20.23 6.69
CA LEU A 66 16.42 -20.54 5.78
C LEU A 66 16.65 -21.92 5.16
N ARG A 67 16.22 -22.95 5.91
CA ARG A 67 16.36 -24.37 5.54
C ARG A 67 15.00 -25.04 5.57
N ALA A 68 14.76 -25.92 4.61
CA ALA A 68 13.58 -26.77 4.57
C ALA A 68 13.39 -27.54 5.90
N HIS A 69 12.14 -27.85 6.20
CA HIS A 69 11.77 -28.68 7.34
C HIS A 69 12.30 -30.11 7.16
N GLU A 70 12.36 -30.88 8.26
CA GLU A 70 12.82 -32.28 8.23
C GLU A 70 12.00 -33.16 7.27
N ASP A 71 10.74 -32.81 7.05
CA ASP A 71 9.83 -33.48 6.10
C ASP A 71 9.99 -33.00 4.64
N GLY A 72 11.00 -32.16 4.36
CA GLY A 72 11.30 -31.62 3.04
C GLY A 72 10.44 -30.43 2.61
N ARG A 73 9.48 -29.98 3.43
CA ARG A 73 8.68 -28.79 3.08
C ARG A 73 9.54 -27.52 3.10
N PRO A 74 9.39 -26.61 2.13
CA PRO A 74 10.12 -25.35 2.12
C PRO A 74 9.78 -24.50 3.35
N LYS A 75 10.78 -23.79 3.87
CA LYS A 75 10.61 -22.81 4.93
C LYS A 75 9.85 -21.60 4.41
N ALA A 76 8.61 -21.47 4.85
CA ALA A 76 7.71 -20.44 4.37
C ALA A 76 8.13 -19.02 4.76
N THR A 77 8.60 -18.83 5.99
CA THR A 77 8.99 -17.49 6.48
C THR A 77 10.16 -17.58 7.45
N LYS A 78 11.08 -16.62 7.31
CA LYS A 78 12.11 -16.27 8.28
C LYS A 78 12.17 -14.74 8.37
N PHE A 79 11.67 -14.19 9.48
CA PHE A 79 11.65 -12.73 9.68
C PHE A 79 13.07 -12.20 9.91
N ILE A 80 13.38 -11.10 9.23
CA ILE A 80 14.65 -10.37 9.34
C ILE A 80 14.45 -9.11 10.19
N SER A 81 13.38 -8.36 9.92
CA SER A 81 13.00 -7.17 10.68
C SER A 81 11.50 -6.91 10.59
N SER A 82 10.94 -6.28 11.62
CA SER A 82 9.52 -5.90 11.71
C SER A 82 9.31 -4.46 12.23
N TYR A 83 10.39 -3.71 12.50
CA TYR A 83 10.30 -2.35 13.03
C TYR A 83 11.27 -1.43 12.30
N ARG A 84 10.76 -0.26 11.86
CA ARG A 84 11.47 0.70 11.00
C ARG A 84 12.05 0.07 9.73
N THR A 85 11.57 -1.11 9.35
CA THR A 85 12.06 -1.87 8.20
C THR A 85 12.09 -1.01 6.95
N PHE A 86 10.99 -0.34 6.64
CA PHE A 86 10.86 0.42 5.42
C PHE A 86 11.85 1.61 5.33
N GLU A 87 12.21 2.23 6.46
CA GLU A 87 13.17 3.36 6.51
C GLU A 87 14.59 2.97 6.09
N HIS A 88 14.92 1.67 6.15
CA HIS A 88 16.24 1.15 5.85
C HIS A 88 16.32 0.45 4.48
N MET A 89 15.27 0.58 3.66
CA MET A 89 15.22 0.00 2.33
C MET A 89 15.74 0.96 1.27
N ASP A 90 16.38 0.41 0.23
CA ASP A 90 16.73 1.13 -1.00
C ASP A 90 15.70 0.78 -2.09
N PHE A 91 15.08 1.79 -2.69
CA PHE A 91 14.00 1.59 -3.66
C PHE A 91 14.51 0.96 -4.96
N SER A 92 15.81 1.06 -5.26
CA SER A 92 16.42 0.38 -6.40
C SER A 92 16.35 -1.15 -6.28
N ALA A 93 16.34 -1.69 -5.06
CA ALA A 93 16.22 -3.13 -4.80
C ALA A 93 14.78 -3.65 -4.96
N PHE A 94 13.78 -2.77 -5.13
CA PHE A 94 12.39 -3.19 -5.23
C PHE A 94 12.09 -3.76 -6.62
N GLY A 95 11.65 -5.01 -6.65
CA GLY A 95 11.09 -5.68 -7.81
C GLY A 95 9.60 -5.42 -7.96
N LYS A 96 8.84 -6.48 -8.23
CA LYS A 96 7.41 -6.42 -8.46
C LYS A 96 6.63 -6.27 -7.15
N LEU A 97 5.52 -5.54 -7.20
CA LEU A 97 4.59 -5.39 -6.09
C LEU A 97 3.39 -6.30 -6.28
N TYR A 98 2.93 -6.88 -5.18
CA TYR A 98 1.81 -7.81 -5.12
C TYR A 98 0.78 -7.27 -4.14
N TYR A 99 -0.46 -7.09 -4.61
CA TYR A 99 -1.60 -6.81 -3.74
C TYR A 99 -2.59 -7.96 -3.80
N CYS A 100 -2.95 -8.48 -2.64
CA CYS A 100 -3.70 -9.72 -2.48
C CYS A 100 -5.07 -9.46 -1.86
N ASN A 101 -6.03 -10.33 -2.20
CA ASN A 101 -7.29 -10.44 -1.51
C ASN A 101 -7.17 -11.38 -0.30
N SER A 102 -8.24 -11.51 0.49
CA SER A 102 -8.27 -12.38 1.68
C SER A 102 -8.17 -13.87 1.36
N LEU A 103 -8.35 -14.26 0.09
CA LEU A 103 -8.19 -15.63 -0.38
C LEU A 103 -6.76 -15.92 -0.86
N GLY A 104 -5.83 -14.96 -0.78
CA GLY A 104 -4.45 -15.17 -1.25
C GLY A 104 -4.29 -15.21 -2.78
N ASP A 105 -5.33 -14.87 -3.55
CA ASP A 105 -5.13 -14.48 -4.94
C ASP A 105 -4.53 -13.07 -4.97
N PHE A 106 -3.78 -12.75 -6.02
CA PHE A 106 -3.07 -11.49 -6.12
C PHE A 106 -3.10 -10.92 -7.54
N VAL A 107 -2.73 -9.65 -7.65
CA VAL A 107 -2.31 -9.00 -8.89
C VAL A 107 -0.89 -8.52 -8.72
N GLU A 108 -0.07 -8.77 -9.73
CA GLU A 108 1.32 -8.35 -9.82
C GLU A 108 1.44 -7.02 -10.56
N LEU A 109 2.17 -6.06 -10.00
CA LEU A 109 2.42 -4.74 -10.57
C LEU A 109 3.92 -4.54 -10.80
N GLU A 110 4.26 -3.98 -11.95
CA GLU A 110 5.60 -3.50 -12.26
C GLU A 110 5.71 -2.00 -11.97
N ALA A 111 6.90 -1.53 -11.59
CA ALA A 111 7.12 -0.11 -11.37
C ALA A 111 7.10 0.66 -12.70
N ALA A 112 6.58 1.89 -12.66
CA ALA A 112 6.59 2.79 -13.81
C ALA A 112 6.72 4.25 -13.34
N ASP A 113 7.03 5.15 -14.28
CA ASP A 113 7.02 6.57 -14.00
C ASP A 113 5.59 7.06 -13.75
N TYR A 114 5.43 7.93 -12.76
CA TYR A 114 4.16 8.61 -12.51
C TYR A 114 4.08 9.92 -13.29
N ASP A 115 3.06 10.07 -14.13
CA ASP A 115 2.74 11.35 -14.78
C ASP A 115 1.83 12.23 -13.89
N PRO A 116 2.35 13.34 -13.31
CA PRO A 116 1.58 14.23 -12.44
C PRO A 116 0.47 15.01 -13.15
N LYS A 117 0.42 14.98 -14.49
CA LYS A 117 -0.61 15.67 -15.28
C LYS A 117 -1.86 14.82 -15.54
N MET A 118 -1.90 13.57 -15.06
CA MET A 118 -2.99 12.63 -15.37
C MET A 118 -4.40 13.09 -14.98
N ARG A 119 -4.61 13.95 -13.98
CA ARG A 119 -5.88 14.67 -13.74
C ARG A 119 -5.72 15.89 -12.82
N GLY A 120 -6.35 17.01 -13.18
CA GLY A 120 -6.38 18.26 -12.41
C GLY A 120 -7.40 18.28 -11.28
N ASP A 121 -7.47 17.23 -10.45
CA ASP A 121 -8.38 17.21 -9.30
C ASP A 121 -8.00 18.29 -8.27
N GLU A 122 -9.00 19.02 -7.79
CA GLU A 122 -8.83 20.03 -6.74
C GLU A 122 -8.35 19.39 -5.43
N MET A 123 -8.93 18.24 -5.05
CA MET A 123 -8.54 17.49 -3.86
C MET A 123 -8.59 15.99 -4.10
N ARG A 124 -7.82 15.25 -3.30
CA ARG A 124 -7.66 13.79 -3.32
C ARG A 124 -7.80 13.25 -1.91
N ILE A 125 -8.20 11.99 -1.81
CA ILE A 125 -8.16 11.25 -0.55
C ILE A 125 -7.02 10.25 -0.63
N VAL A 126 -6.00 10.45 0.21
CA VAL A 126 -4.82 9.59 0.33
C VAL A 126 -5.02 8.60 1.46
N LEU A 127 -4.67 7.35 1.18
CA LEU A 127 -4.60 6.25 2.13
C LEU A 127 -3.14 6.05 2.52
N GLU A 128 -2.74 6.53 3.68
CA GLU A 128 -1.40 6.29 4.23
C GLU A 128 -1.37 4.89 4.83
N ILE A 129 -0.54 3.98 4.31
CA ILE A 129 -0.58 2.55 4.64
C ILE A 129 0.57 2.17 5.58
N ASN A 130 1.78 2.67 5.34
CA ASN A 130 2.98 2.31 6.11
C ASN A 130 4.03 3.43 6.01
N PRO A 131 4.71 3.84 7.10
CA PRO A 131 4.56 3.37 8.48
C PRO A 131 3.41 4.03 9.24
N ILE A 132 3.00 5.24 8.84
CA ILE A 132 1.88 5.95 9.43
C ILE A 132 0.59 5.52 8.75
N LYS A 133 -0.44 5.23 9.54
CA LYS A 133 -1.77 4.81 9.07
C LYS A 133 -2.79 5.90 9.31
N MET A 134 -3.19 6.58 8.25
CA MET A 134 -4.26 7.58 8.26
C MET A 134 -4.99 7.62 6.93
N MET A 135 -6.11 8.31 6.91
CA MET A 135 -6.76 8.73 5.67
C MET A 135 -6.83 10.25 5.64
N VAL A 136 -6.36 10.87 4.57
CA VAL A 136 -6.12 12.32 4.50
C VAL A 136 -6.75 12.91 3.24
N LEU A 137 -7.53 13.97 3.39
CA LEU A 137 -7.96 14.82 2.29
C LEU A 137 -6.84 15.84 2.01
N THR A 138 -6.43 15.99 0.75
CA THR A 138 -5.31 16.86 0.37
C THR A 138 -5.51 17.56 -0.98
N LYS A 139 -4.97 18.77 -1.13
CA LYS A 139 -4.86 19.46 -2.43
C LYS A 139 -3.66 18.99 -3.26
N TYR A 140 -2.66 18.42 -2.60
CA TYR A 140 -1.44 17.95 -3.27
C TYR A 140 -1.75 16.83 -4.26
N ASN A 141 -1.08 16.83 -5.41
CA ASN A 141 -1.01 15.65 -6.27
C ASN A 141 -0.12 14.56 -5.62
N PHE A 142 -0.01 13.41 -6.27
CA PHE A 142 0.67 12.25 -5.68
C PHE A 142 2.15 12.53 -5.36
N ILE A 143 2.87 13.25 -6.22
CA ILE A 143 4.30 13.59 -6.01
C ILE A 143 4.47 14.74 -5.02
N GLU A 144 3.60 15.74 -5.07
CA GLU A 144 3.59 16.82 -4.08
C GLU A 144 3.31 16.28 -2.69
N TYR A 145 2.41 15.30 -2.57
CA TYR A 145 2.12 14.62 -1.31
C TYR A 145 3.34 13.87 -0.80
N ALA A 146 4.06 13.14 -1.68
CA ALA A 146 5.32 12.48 -1.34
C ALA A 146 6.27 13.45 -0.64
N LYS A 147 6.58 14.57 -1.29
CA LYS A 147 7.51 15.58 -0.75
C LYS A 147 7.03 16.14 0.58
N TYR A 148 5.72 16.45 0.69
CA TYR A 148 5.13 16.99 1.91
C TYR A 148 5.19 16.01 3.09
N ILE A 149 4.80 14.74 2.88
CA ILE A 149 4.67 13.77 3.97
C ILE A 149 6.01 13.17 4.39
N THR A 150 7.04 13.26 3.54
CA THR A 150 8.40 12.81 3.86
C THR A 150 9.36 13.93 4.23
N ASP A 151 8.88 15.17 4.32
CA ASP A 151 9.67 16.30 4.79
C ASP A 151 10.04 16.09 6.28
N PRO A 152 11.33 16.11 6.67
CA PRO A 152 11.75 15.98 8.07
C PRO A 152 11.16 17.03 9.02
N GLU A 153 10.82 18.21 8.50
CA GLU A 153 10.18 19.28 9.27
C GLU A 153 8.67 19.05 9.42
N MET A 154 8.09 18.07 8.72
CA MET A 154 6.67 17.72 8.81
C MET A 154 6.42 16.80 10.02
N PRO A 155 5.83 17.29 11.13
CA PRO A 155 5.74 16.51 12.36
C PRO A 155 4.78 15.31 12.26
N LYS A 156 3.91 15.32 11.25
CA LYS A 156 2.95 14.26 10.94
C LYS A 156 3.46 13.28 9.90
N GLY A 157 4.67 13.51 9.39
CA GLY A 157 5.31 12.73 8.35
C GLY A 157 6.21 11.63 8.89
N ALA A 158 6.81 10.89 7.97
CA ALA A 158 7.86 9.92 8.24
C ALA A 158 8.90 9.98 7.10
N PRO A 159 10.17 9.59 7.35
CA PRO A 159 11.23 9.67 6.33
C PRO A 159 10.92 8.88 5.03
N VAL A 160 10.09 7.84 5.16
CA VAL A 160 9.52 7.08 4.05
C VAL A 160 8.03 6.88 4.27
N MET A 161 7.27 6.83 3.18
CA MET A 161 5.82 6.61 3.21
C MET A 161 5.37 5.73 2.04
N PHE A 162 4.46 4.80 2.33
CA PHE A 162 3.78 3.95 1.36
C PHE A 162 2.30 4.24 1.42
N TYR A 163 1.73 4.65 0.30
CA TYR A 163 0.36 5.15 0.26
C TYR A 163 -0.29 4.94 -1.11
N ALA A 164 -1.61 5.01 -1.11
CA ALA A 164 -2.45 4.94 -2.30
C ALA A 164 -3.45 6.10 -2.31
N GLN A 165 -4.25 6.19 -3.37
CA GLN A 165 -5.29 7.20 -3.51
C GLN A 165 -6.64 6.54 -3.80
N LEU A 166 -7.72 7.10 -3.24
CA LEU A 166 -9.08 6.73 -3.64
C LEU A 166 -9.52 7.45 -4.93
N GLU A 167 -10.37 6.79 -5.72
CA GLU A 167 -11.19 7.49 -6.72
C GLU A 167 -12.17 8.39 -5.98
N PHE A 168 -11.98 9.69 -6.17
CA PHE A 168 -12.73 10.73 -5.48
C PHE A 168 -12.76 11.97 -6.37
N ASN A 169 -13.94 12.54 -6.57
CA ASN A 169 -14.13 13.85 -7.17
C ASN A 169 -14.96 14.71 -6.20
N VAL A 170 -14.43 15.89 -5.87
CA VAL A 170 -15.05 16.79 -4.89
C VAL A 170 -16.41 17.27 -5.36
N ASP A 171 -16.51 17.70 -6.61
CA ASP A 171 -17.71 18.35 -7.13
C ASP A 171 -18.83 17.33 -7.38
N ASP A 172 -18.48 16.14 -7.88
CA ASP A 172 -19.44 15.04 -8.01
C ASP A 172 -20.01 14.64 -6.64
N PHE A 173 -19.13 14.48 -5.63
CA PHE A 173 -19.55 14.16 -4.27
C PHE A 173 -20.45 15.24 -3.65
N LEU A 174 -20.09 16.53 -3.79
CA LEU A 174 -20.87 17.62 -3.23
C LEU A 174 -22.23 17.75 -3.90
N LYS A 175 -22.30 17.55 -5.22
CA LYS A 175 -23.54 17.53 -5.98
C LYS A 175 -24.45 16.39 -5.50
N GLU A 176 -23.92 15.17 -5.44
CA GLU A 176 -24.68 14.01 -4.97
C GLU A 176 -25.18 14.19 -3.53
N PHE A 177 -24.35 14.73 -2.64
CA PHE A 177 -24.75 15.00 -1.25
C PHE A 177 -25.83 16.09 -1.15
N GLN A 178 -25.78 17.11 -2.01
CA GLN A 178 -26.81 18.16 -2.05
C GLN A 178 -28.16 17.59 -2.52
N ASP A 179 -28.14 16.71 -3.52
CA ASP A 179 -29.34 16.06 -4.06
C ASP A 179 -29.93 15.04 -3.07
N ASN A 180 -29.07 14.33 -2.32
CA ASN A 180 -29.49 13.39 -1.28
C ASN A 180 -28.52 13.38 -0.07
N PRO A 181 -28.88 14.01 1.07
CA PRO A 181 -27.99 14.07 2.24
C PRO A 181 -27.84 12.73 2.98
N PHE A 182 -28.62 11.71 2.61
CA PHE A 182 -28.57 10.37 3.19
C PHE A 182 -27.77 9.37 2.34
N ILE A 183 -27.00 9.84 1.35
CA ILE A 183 -26.12 8.97 0.56
C ILE A 183 -25.20 8.16 1.47
N ARG A 184 -24.90 6.92 1.05
CA ARG A 184 -23.84 6.15 1.69
C ARG A 184 -22.51 6.70 1.19
N CYS A 185 -21.64 7.14 2.10
CA CYS A 185 -20.31 7.59 1.70
C CYS A 185 -19.56 6.41 1.08
N PHE A 186 -19.05 6.59 -0.14
CA PHE A 186 -18.19 5.60 -0.78
C PHE A 186 -16.80 5.52 -0.14
N VAL A 187 -16.42 6.54 0.65
CA VAL A 187 -15.22 6.52 1.49
C VAL A 187 -15.53 5.75 2.79
N PRO A 188 -14.98 4.54 2.99
CA PRO A 188 -15.38 3.71 4.12
C PRO A 188 -15.06 4.34 5.47
N GLY A 189 -16.00 4.22 6.41
CA GLY A 189 -15.84 4.71 7.78
C GLY A 189 -16.04 6.22 7.97
N ILE A 190 -16.33 6.97 6.91
CA ILE A 190 -16.57 8.43 7.00
C ILE A 190 -18.04 8.74 6.73
N HIS A 191 -18.67 9.50 7.63
CA HIS A 191 -20.02 10.02 7.39
C HIS A 191 -19.97 11.11 6.29
N PRO A 192 -20.85 11.11 5.28
CA PRO A 192 -20.79 12.06 4.16
C PRO A 192 -20.78 13.53 4.62
N ALA A 193 -21.63 13.89 5.60
CA ALA A 193 -21.62 15.24 6.17
C ALA A 193 -20.24 15.66 6.73
N ARG A 194 -19.49 14.74 7.35
CA ARG A 194 -18.14 15.03 7.85
C ARG A 194 -17.14 15.25 6.72
N LEU A 195 -17.27 14.50 5.63
CA LEU A 195 -16.45 14.68 4.43
C LEU A 195 -16.74 16.04 3.77
N ARG A 196 -18.00 16.43 3.64
CA ARG A 196 -18.42 17.77 3.16
C ARG A 196 -17.79 18.89 4.00
N GLU A 197 -17.89 18.81 5.32
CA GLU A 197 -17.28 19.81 6.21
C GLU A 197 -15.74 19.85 6.09
N ALA A 198 -15.09 18.69 5.93
CA ALA A 198 -13.65 18.63 5.71
C ALA A 198 -13.24 19.32 4.40
N ILE A 199 -13.99 19.12 3.32
CA ILE A 199 -13.77 19.79 2.02
C ILE A 199 -13.88 21.31 2.19
N PHE A 200 -14.98 21.80 2.78
CA PHE A 200 -15.17 23.24 2.97
C PHE A 200 -14.12 23.84 3.89
N GLU A 201 -13.68 23.13 4.93
CA GLU A 201 -12.61 23.59 5.80
C GLU A 201 -11.29 23.77 5.02
N VAL A 202 -10.94 22.84 4.14
CA VAL A 202 -9.72 22.91 3.30
C VAL A 202 -9.84 23.98 2.21
N ARG A 203 -11.05 24.22 1.67
CA ARG A 203 -11.31 25.33 0.72
C ARG A 203 -11.20 26.70 1.40
N ALA A 204 -11.80 26.85 2.57
CA ALA A 204 -11.99 28.17 3.22
C ALA A 204 -10.75 28.69 3.96
N LYS A 205 -9.83 27.82 4.41
CA LYS A 205 -8.64 28.24 5.18
C LYS A 205 -7.43 28.47 4.26
N PRO A 206 -6.95 29.72 4.09
CA PRO A 206 -5.74 29.98 3.31
C PRO A 206 -4.53 29.21 3.86
N GLY A 207 -3.72 28.67 2.96
CA GLY A 207 -2.54 27.85 3.32
C GLY A 207 -2.84 26.44 3.84
N LYS A 208 -4.11 26.08 4.04
CA LYS A 208 -4.47 24.71 4.42
C LYS A 208 -4.58 23.82 3.18
N ASN A 209 -3.68 22.85 3.10
CA ASN A 209 -3.62 21.89 1.99
C ASN A 209 -4.02 20.47 2.40
N THR A 210 -4.11 20.15 3.69
CA THR A 210 -4.41 18.80 4.18
C THR A 210 -5.41 18.79 5.34
N LYS A 211 -6.16 17.71 5.48
CA LYS A 211 -7.06 17.41 6.60
C LYS A 211 -7.15 15.91 6.82
N GLY A 212 -6.81 15.45 8.02
CA GLY A 212 -7.06 14.07 8.43
C GLY A 212 -8.57 13.78 8.46
N LEU A 213 -8.98 12.72 7.79
CA LEU A 213 -10.35 12.19 7.75
C LEU A 213 -10.53 11.02 8.73
N SER A 214 -9.52 10.15 8.83
CA SER A 214 -9.50 8.99 9.74
C SER A 214 -8.14 8.86 10.42
N LEU A 215 -8.14 8.39 11.66
CA LEU A 215 -6.94 8.10 12.45
C LEU A 215 -6.36 6.72 12.16
N ASP A 216 -6.97 5.97 11.25
CA ASP A 216 -6.49 4.69 10.74
C ASP A 216 -6.78 4.58 9.25
N CYS A 217 -5.98 3.78 8.55
CA CYS A 217 -6.15 3.49 7.14
C CYS A 217 -7.02 2.24 6.94
N PRO A 218 -8.24 2.36 6.41
CA PRO A 218 -9.15 1.23 6.29
C PRO A 218 -8.87 0.40 5.03
N VAL A 219 -7.60 0.16 4.70
CA VAL A 219 -7.17 -0.55 3.47
C VAL A 219 -7.81 -1.94 3.35
N ASP A 220 -8.02 -2.64 4.49
CA ASP A 220 -8.70 -3.94 4.54
C ASP A 220 -10.19 -3.87 4.18
N ARG A 221 -10.81 -2.70 4.33
CA ARG A 221 -12.27 -2.47 4.18
C ARG A 221 -12.66 -1.74 2.90
N ILE A 222 -11.68 -1.27 2.12
CA ILE A 222 -11.89 -0.56 0.85
C ILE A 222 -11.68 -1.53 -0.30
N SER A 223 -12.68 -1.83 -1.13
CA SER A 223 -12.44 -2.61 -2.37
C SER A 223 -11.36 -1.94 -3.23
N TYR A 224 -10.42 -2.72 -3.79
CA TYR A 224 -9.37 -2.17 -4.64
C TYR A 224 -9.91 -1.45 -5.89
N LYS A 225 -11.17 -1.70 -6.26
CA LYS A 225 -11.90 -0.98 -7.33
C LYS A 225 -12.04 0.52 -7.08
N PHE A 226 -11.98 0.93 -5.81
CA PHE A 226 -12.03 2.33 -5.43
C PHE A 226 -10.65 2.96 -5.30
N LEU A 227 -9.57 2.22 -5.54
CA LEU A 227 -8.25 2.82 -5.67
C LEU A 227 -8.06 3.45 -7.04
N ARG A 228 -7.23 4.46 -7.08
CA ARG A 228 -6.85 5.18 -8.28
C ARG A 228 -5.35 5.34 -8.39
N HIS A 229 -4.85 5.38 -9.62
CA HIS A 229 -3.44 5.46 -10.01
C HIS A 229 -2.64 4.24 -9.58
N GLY A 230 -2.48 4.02 -8.29
CA GLY A 230 -1.82 2.86 -7.71
C GLY A 230 -1.11 3.17 -6.41
N PHE A 231 0.04 2.54 -6.20
CA PHE A 231 0.77 2.62 -4.94
C PHE A 231 2.06 3.42 -5.11
N MET A 232 2.32 4.32 -4.17
CA MET A 232 3.52 5.14 -4.13
C MET A 232 4.39 4.75 -2.95
N PHE A 233 5.64 4.42 -3.22
CA PHE A 233 6.72 4.49 -2.25
C PHE A 233 7.37 5.85 -2.36
N ALA A 234 7.47 6.56 -1.24
CA ALA A 234 8.08 7.88 -1.18
C ALA A 234 9.15 7.93 -0.10
N SER A 235 10.20 8.70 -0.39
CA SER A 235 11.18 9.18 0.58
C SER A 235 11.46 10.66 0.30
N ALA A 236 12.24 11.29 1.17
CA ALA A 236 12.73 12.65 0.93
C ALA A 236 13.59 12.80 -0.35
N LYS A 237 14.14 11.70 -0.88
CA LYS A 237 15.08 11.72 -2.01
C LYS A 237 14.46 11.25 -3.32
N GLU A 238 13.61 10.24 -3.26
CA GLU A 238 13.10 9.55 -4.43
C GLU A 238 11.70 8.97 -4.20
N THR A 239 11.04 8.65 -5.30
CA THR A 239 9.74 8.00 -5.32
C THR A 239 9.77 6.79 -6.26
N LYS A 240 9.02 5.75 -5.94
CA LYS A 240 8.80 4.59 -6.81
C LYS A 240 7.33 4.27 -6.88
N PHE A 241 6.77 4.30 -8.10
CA PHE A 241 5.34 4.20 -8.33
C PHE A 241 4.99 2.86 -9.00
N TYR A 242 3.90 2.26 -8.54
CA TYR A 242 3.34 1.02 -9.05
C TYR A 242 1.91 1.28 -9.54
N PRO A 243 1.71 1.49 -10.86
CA PRO A 243 0.39 1.75 -11.41
C PRO A 243 -0.52 0.53 -11.28
N LEU A 244 -1.79 0.77 -10.94
CA LEU A 244 -2.83 -0.25 -11.03
C LEU A 244 -3.10 -0.60 -12.48
N MET A 245 -3.38 -1.88 -12.72
CA MET A 245 -3.96 -2.32 -13.99
C MET A 245 -5.40 -1.82 -14.12
N SER A 246 -5.87 -1.69 -15.35
CA SER A 246 -7.29 -1.45 -15.62
C SER A 246 -8.14 -2.60 -15.04
N LEU A 247 -9.38 -2.32 -14.63
CA LEU A 247 -10.26 -3.37 -14.11
C LEU A 247 -10.52 -4.49 -15.13
N GLU A 248 -10.56 -4.14 -16.42
CA GLU A 248 -10.68 -5.10 -17.53
C GLU A 248 -9.45 -6.00 -17.64
N ASP A 249 -8.24 -5.45 -17.49
CA ASP A 249 -7.01 -6.23 -17.47
C ASP A 249 -6.93 -7.14 -16.24
N VAL A 250 -7.37 -6.65 -15.08
CA VAL A 250 -7.44 -7.47 -13.87
C VAL A 250 -8.44 -8.61 -14.04
N GLU A 251 -9.61 -8.37 -14.63
CA GLU A 251 -10.60 -9.40 -14.94
C GLU A 251 -10.02 -10.46 -15.87
N ARG A 252 -9.37 -10.02 -16.96
CA ARG A 252 -8.82 -10.90 -18.00
C ARG A 252 -7.63 -11.72 -17.52
N LYS A 253 -6.69 -11.12 -16.77
CA LYS A 253 -5.41 -11.75 -16.38
C LYS A 253 -5.46 -12.39 -14.99
N TYR A 254 -6.30 -11.88 -14.10
CA TYR A 254 -6.36 -12.27 -12.68
C TYR A 254 -7.80 -12.54 -12.24
N TYR A 255 -8.54 -13.35 -13.00
CA TYR A 255 -9.96 -13.59 -12.80
C TYR A 255 -10.35 -14.05 -11.37
N LYS A 256 -9.54 -14.93 -10.74
CA LYS A 256 -9.78 -15.39 -9.37
C LYS A 256 -9.73 -14.24 -8.35
N PHE A 257 -8.75 -13.36 -8.52
CA PHE A 257 -8.64 -12.14 -7.74
C PHE A 257 -9.84 -11.21 -8.00
N TRP A 258 -10.14 -10.93 -9.27
CA TRP A 258 -11.19 -9.99 -9.68
C TRP A 258 -12.58 -10.36 -9.13
N LYS A 259 -12.90 -11.66 -9.11
CA LYS A 259 -14.16 -12.19 -8.59
C LYS A 259 -14.35 -11.93 -7.09
N ASN A 260 -13.25 -11.72 -6.35
CA ASN A 260 -13.23 -11.58 -4.88
C ASN A 260 -12.56 -10.27 -4.43
N MET A 261 -12.66 -9.19 -5.22
CA MET A 261 -11.94 -7.91 -5.01
C MET A 261 -12.59 -6.92 -4.03
#